data_AF-I1C267-F1
#
_entry.id   AF-I1C267-F1
#
_cell.length_a   1.000
_cell.length_b   1.000
_cell.length_c   1.000
_cell.angle_alpha   90.00
_cell.angle_beta   90.00
_cell.angle_gamma   90.00
#
_symmetry.space_group_name_H-M   'P 1'
#
loop_
_entity.id
_entity.type
_entity.pdbx_description
1 polymer ?
#
loop_
_entity_poly.entity_id
_entity_poly.type
_entity_poly.pdbx_seq_one_letter_code
_entity_poly.pdbx_strand_id
1 'polypeptide(L)' 'MVRLGGTTVVCGIKAEVSEPKVDTPNQGFLVPNVELPPLCSSKFKAGPPSEKAQVLSEFIHQTLLK' A
#
# COMPACT_ATOMS: atom_id res chain seq x y z
N MET A 1 -0.36 -6.37 -12.88
CA MET A 1 0.82 -5.55 -13.23
C MET A 1 0.39 -4.52 -14.26
N VAL A 2 0.75 -3.26 -14.07
CA VAL A 2 0.45 -2.16 -15.01
C VAL A 2 1.75 -1.43 -15.32
N ARG A 3 1.95 -1.04 -16.58
CA ARG A 3 3.10 -0.25 -17.01
C ARG A 3 2.62 1.08 -17.59
N LEU A 4 3.17 2.17 -17.07
CA LEU A 4 2.95 3.52 -17.56
C LEU A 4 4.31 4.12 -17.94
N GLY A 5 4.61 4.15 -19.24
CA GLY A 5 5.92 4.59 -19.74
C GLY A 5 7.08 3.74 -19.19
N GLY A 6 8.00 4.40 -18.48
CA GLY A 6 9.15 3.76 -17.82
C GLY A 6 8.85 3.15 -16.44
N THR A 7 7.63 3.32 -15.92
CA THR A 7 7.26 2.88 -14.57
C THR A 7 6.39 1.64 -14.64
N THR A 8 6.78 0.60 -13.89
CA THR A 8 5.99 -0.64 -13.74
C THR A 8 5.52 -0.76 -12.30
N VAL A 9 4.23 -1.03 -12.12
CA VAL A 9 3.59 -1.20 -10.81
C VAL A 9 3.01 -2.61 -10.71
N VAL A 10 3.29 -3.28 -9.59
CA VAL A 10 2.74 -4.59 -9.24
C VAL A 10 1.90 -4.41 -7.99
N CYS A 11 0.70 -4.99 -8.00
CA CYS A 11 -0.21 -5.00 -6.86
C CYS A 11 -0.63 -6.44 -6.60
N GLY A 12 -0.53 -6.86 -5.35
CA GLY A 12 -1.06 -8.12 -4.86
C GLY A 12 -2.19 -7.84 -3.87
N ILE A 13 -3.26 -8.63 -3.94
CA ILE A 13 -4.38 -8.56 -3.01
C ILE A 13 -4.39 -9.85 -2.20
N LYS A 14 -4.46 -9.73 -0.88
CA LYS A 14 -4.56 -10.84 0.06
C LYS A 14 -5.84 -10.65 0.88
N ALA A 15 -6.69 -11.67 0.92
CA ALA A 15 -7.88 -11.70 1.75
C ALA A 15 -7.68 -12.69 2.88
N GLU A 16 -7.97 -12.28 4.11
CA GLU A 16 -7.85 -13.11 5.32
C GLU A 16 -9.05 -12.84 6.23
N VAL A 17 -9.41 -13.83 7.05
CA VAL A 17 -10.40 -13.63 8.12
C VAL A 17 -9.67 -12.99 9.30
N SER A 18 -10.15 -11.82 9.72
CA SER A 18 -9.61 -11.09 10.87
C SER A 18 -10.73 -10.60 11.77
N GLU A 19 -10.39 -10.35 13.03
CA GLU A 19 -11.30 -9.65 13.94
C GLU A 19 -11.59 -8.23 13.41
N PRO A 20 -12.87 -7.81 13.39
CA PRO A 20 -13.23 -6.46 12.95
C PRO A 20 -12.79 -5.43 13.99
N LYS A 21 -12.76 -4.15 13.59
CA LYS A 21 -12.48 -3.05 14.52
C LYS A 21 -13.61 -2.95 15.56
N VAL A 22 -13.24 -2.60 16.81
CA VAL A 22 -14.18 -2.43 17.92
C VAL A 22 -15.29 -1.43 17.57
N ASP A 23 -14.95 -0.38 16.85
CA ASP A 23 -15.88 0.68 16.45
C ASP A 23 -16.84 0.25 15.32
N THR A 24 -16.46 -0.75 14.52
CA THR A 24 -17.22 -1.22 13.35
C THR A 24 -17.28 -2.76 13.26
N PRO A 25 -17.98 -3.44 14.20
CA PRO A 25 -17.94 -4.90 14.34
C PRO A 25 -18.56 -5.66 13.15
N ASN A 26 -19.44 -5.02 12.37
CA ASN A 26 -20.10 -5.63 11.21
C ASN A 26 -19.45 -5.29 9.86
N GLN A 27 -18.24 -4.71 9.88
CA GLN A 27 -17.53 -4.27 8.67
C GLN A 27 -16.11 -4.82 8.62
N GLY A 28 -15.69 -5.23 7.43
CA GLY A 28 -14.28 -5.50 7.16
C GLY A 28 -13.48 -4.20 6.98
N PHE A 29 -12.16 -4.32 6.91
CA PHE A 29 -11.27 -3.20 6.62
C PHE A 29 -10.27 -3.58 5.52
N LEU A 30 -9.79 -2.56 4.81
CA LEU A 30 -8.74 -2.71 3.80
C LEU A 30 -7.46 -2.06 4.34
N VAL A 31 -6.33 -2.74 4.15
CA VAL A 31 -5.01 -2.20 4.50
C VAL A 31 -4.17 -2.11 3.22
N PRO A 32 -4.23 -0.98 2.48
CA PRO A 32 -3.33 -0.77 1.36
C PRO A 32 -1.93 -0.40 1.87
N ASN A 33 -0.92 -0.95 1.23
CA ASN A 33 0.47 -0.60 1.48
C ASN A 33 1.22 -0.46 0.16
N VAL A 34 2.09 0.54 0.09
CA VAL A 34 2.98 0.81 -1.03
C VAL A 34 4.41 0.63 -0.57
N GLU A 35 5.16 -0.19 -1.30
CA GLU A 35 6.58 -0.41 -1.07
C GLU A 35 7.39 0.13 -2.25
N LEU A 36 8.50 0.78 -1.93
CA LEU A 36 9.45 1.31 -2.90
C LEU A 36 10.80 0.65 -2.64
N PRO A 37 11.04 -0.58 -3.14
CA PRO A 37 12.30 -1.27 -2.94
C PRO A 37 13.46 -0.55 -3.67
N PRO A 38 14.73 -0.86 -3.34
CA PRO A 38 15.90 -0.32 -4.03
C PRO A 38 15.90 -0.56 -5.55
N LEU A 39 15.18 -1.58 -6.02
CA LEU A 39 14.97 -1.86 -7.44
C LEU A 39 14.28 -0.69 -8.18
N CYS A 40 13.43 0.08 -7.50
CA CYS A 40 12.73 1.21 -8.10
C CYS A 40 13.65 2.42 -8.36
N SER A 41 14.67 2.62 -7.52
CA SER A 41 15.66 3.70 -7.64
C SER A 41 16.75 3.55 -6.58
N SER A 42 17.98 3.97 -6.88
CA SER A 42 19.09 4.06 -5.91
C SER A 42 18.81 5.00 -4.72
N LYS A 43 17.77 5.85 -4.81
CA LYS A 43 17.33 6.71 -3.70
C LYS A 43 16.53 5.96 -2.64
N PHE A 44 15.99 4.78 -2.96
CA PHE A 44 15.25 3.96 -2.00
C PHE A 44 16.20 2.95 -1.35
N LYS A 45 16.16 2.89 -0.02
CA LYS A 45 17.01 1.98 0.77
C LYS A 45 16.17 0.84 1.32
N ALA A 46 16.80 -0.31 1.50
CA ALA A 46 16.22 -1.40 2.28
C ALA A 46 16.10 -0.95 3.75
N GLY A 47 15.01 -1.35 4.40
CA GLY A 47 14.71 -0.95 5.77
C GLY A 47 13.30 -0.36 5.89
N PRO A 48 13.06 0.52 6.88
CA PRO A 48 11.77 1.16 7.08
C PRO A 48 11.30 1.91 5.82
N PRO A 49 9.99 1.97 5.57
CA PRO A 49 9.45 2.66 4.41
C PRO A 49 9.86 4.14 4.44
N SER A 50 10.35 4.62 3.30
CA SER A 50 10.67 6.04 3.13
C SER A 50 9.41 6.91 3.28
N GLU A 51 9.58 8.19 3.62
CA GLU A 51 8.49 9.16 3.71
C GLU A 51 7.57 9.13 2.47
N LYS A 52 8.16 9.01 1.27
CA LYS A 52 7.38 8.90 0.02
C LYS A 52 6.49 7.66 -0.03
N ALA A 53 6.99 6.52 0.44
CA ALA A 53 6.21 5.29 0.50
C ALA A 53 5.05 5.45 1.51
N GLN A 54 5.32 6.04 2.67
CA GLN A 54 4.29 6.31 3.69
C GLN A 54 3.19 7.26 3.17
N VAL A 55 3.57 8.37 2.55
CA VAL A 55 2.61 9.34 1.98
C VAL A 55 1.78 8.71 0.86
N LEU A 56 2.40 7.89 0.00
CA LEU A 56 1.68 7.18 -1.06
C LEU A 56 0.72 6.12 -0.51
N SER A 57 1.12 5.36 0.51
CA SER A 57 0.23 4.41 1.18
C SER A 57 -1.00 5.12 1.75
N GLU A 58 -0.81 6.24 2.45
CA GLU A 58 -1.93 7.02 3.00
C GLU A 58 -2.81 7.62 1.90
N PHE A 59 -2.21 8.13 0.81
CA PHE A 59 -2.97 8.65 -0.32
C PHE A 59 -3.86 7.57 -0.96
N ILE A 60 -3.35 6.36 -1.14
CA ILE A 60 -4.15 5.23 -1.66
C ILE A 60 -5.24 4.84 -0.66
N HIS A 61 -4.92 4.77 0.64
CA HIS A 61 -5.89 4.51 1.69
C HIS A 61 -7.08 5.48 1.63
N GLN A 62 -6.80 6.79 1.58
CA GLN A 62 -7.83 7.84 1.47
C GLN A 62 -8.61 7.79 0.15
N THR A 63 -8.00 7.29 -0.94
CA THR A 63 -8.67 7.21 -2.25
C THR A 63 -9.58 5.99 -2.34
N LEU A 64 -9.23 4.87 -1.69
CA LEU A 64 -9.99 3.62 -1.75
C LEU A 64 -11.10 3.52 -0.70
N LEU A 65 -10.93 4.18 0.46
CA LEU A 65 -11.88 4.12 1.58
C LEU A 65 -12.71 5.40 1.75
N LYS A 66 -12.70 6.26 0.72
CA LYS A 66 -13.63 7.39 0.59
C LYS A 66 -14.96 6.97 -0.01
#